data_AF-W6QIW1-F1
#
_entry.id   AF-W6QIW1-F1
#
_cell.length_a   1.000
_cell.length_b   1.000
_cell.length_c   1.000
_cell.angle_alpha   90.00
_cell.angle_beta   90.00
_cell.angle_gamma   90.00
#
_symmetry.space_group_name_H-M   'P 1'
#
loop_
_entity.id
_entity.type
_entity.pdbx_description
1 polymer ?
#
loop_
_entity_poly.entity_id
_entity_poly.type
_entity_poly.pdbx_seq_one_letter_code
_entity_poly.pdbx_strand_id
1 'polypeptide(L)'
;MQADVKAAAIENFQENRDGFVVELGKLSEGQTGGRCVPQIQTYLRKIFYTLSMWTLIREGSEKEGNCFEERCNNLMVLIEEISDSVRVILSTNADLMTTIEDPVLMKLFGMLSMQVGSLTLHGLSDEDTEAVESAKMVEREQRRWELKLFEEDDERRNYLRMIWARLYYKVHDCPCRQCCDFYLPTEEPTPSPPLPDLPEEEYYSSTTSSSSEED
;
A
#
# COMPACT_ATOMS: atom_id res chain seq x y z
N MET A 1 -24.72 19.00 -0.53
CA MET A 1 -23.95 18.56 -1.72
C MET A 1 -24.92 18.47 -2.89
N GLN A 2 -24.63 19.09 -4.04
CA GLN A 2 -25.49 19.02 -5.23
C GLN A 2 -25.57 17.57 -5.74
N ALA A 3 -26.76 17.13 -6.17
CA ALA A 3 -26.99 15.75 -6.65
C ALA A 3 -26.06 15.38 -7.81
N ASP A 4 -25.74 16.35 -8.69
CA ASP A 4 -24.86 16.17 -9.84
C ASP A 4 -23.42 15.81 -9.44
N VAL A 5 -22.93 16.37 -8.33
CA VAL A 5 -21.57 16.08 -7.82
C VAL A 5 -21.49 14.65 -7.26
N LYS A 6 -22.56 14.19 -6.59
CA LYS A 6 -22.66 12.80 -6.10
C LYS A 6 -22.71 11.80 -7.25
N ALA A 7 -23.53 12.07 -8.27
CA ALA A 7 -23.66 11.22 -9.44
C ALA A 7 -22.32 11.10 -10.20
N ALA A 8 -21.68 12.23 -10.51
CA ALA A 8 -20.40 12.23 -11.21
C ALA A 8 -19.28 11.53 -10.43
N ALA A 9 -19.23 11.67 -9.10
CA ALA A 9 -18.22 10.98 -8.30
C ALA A 9 -18.39 9.46 -8.26
N ILE A 10 -19.64 8.98 -8.27
CA ILE A 10 -19.96 7.55 -8.35
C ILE A 10 -19.62 7.02 -9.75
N GLU A 11 -19.99 7.76 -10.80
CA GLU A 11 -19.69 7.40 -12.19
C GLU A 11 -18.18 7.28 -12.45
N ASN A 12 -17.39 8.21 -11.91
CA ASN A 12 -15.94 8.21 -12.06
C ASN A 12 -15.20 7.39 -10.99
N PHE A 13 -15.90 6.61 -10.15
CA PHE A 13 -15.26 5.87 -9.05
C PHE A 13 -14.21 4.89 -9.57
N GLN A 14 -14.60 4.02 -10.51
CA GLN A 14 -13.74 2.96 -11.03
C GLN A 14 -12.52 3.55 -11.76
N GLU A 15 -12.74 4.53 -12.63
CA GLU A 15 -11.65 5.21 -13.35
C GLU A 15 -10.62 5.83 -12.40
N ASN A 16 -11.07 6.54 -11.36
CA ASN A 16 -10.18 7.14 -10.38
C ASN A 16 -9.42 6.09 -9.56
N ARG A 17 -10.12 5.05 -9.09
CA ARG A 17 -9.51 3.94 -8.36
C ARG A 17 -8.43 3.26 -9.19
N ASP A 18 -8.75 2.88 -10.42
CA ASP A 18 -7.84 2.14 -11.30
C ASP A 18 -6.66 3.02 -11.73
N GLY A 19 -6.90 4.31 -11.96
CA GLY A 19 -5.83 5.29 -12.14
C GLY A 19 -4.89 5.39 -10.94
N PHE A 20 -5.41 5.26 -9.71
CA PHE A 20 -4.54 5.19 -8.52
C PHE A 20 -3.74 3.89 -8.46
N VAL A 21 -4.36 2.75 -8.76
CA VAL A 21 -3.69 1.43 -8.79
C VAL A 21 -2.51 1.44 -9.75
N VAL A 22 -2.69 1.99 -10.96
CA VAL A 22 -1.62 2.09 -11.98
C VAL A 22 -0.44 2.91 -11.48
N GLU A 23 -0.71 4.09 -10.91
CA GLU A 23 0.36 4.98 -10.44
C GLU A 23 1.06 4.45 -9.17
N LEU A 24 0.32 3.83 -8.26
CA LEU A 24 0.91 3.12 -7.12
C LEU A 24 1.72 1.89 -7.57
N GLY A 25 1.26 1.19 -8.61
CA GLY A 25 1.97 0.08 -9.25
C GLY A 25 3.34 0.52 -9.77
N LYS A 26 3.41 1.64 -10.50
CA LYS A 26 4.68 2.23 -10.94
C LYS A 26 5.61 2.54 -9.77
N LEU A 27 5.09 3.14 -8.69
CA LEU A 27 5.88 3.41 -7.48
C LEU A 27 6.37 2.12 -6.80
N SER A 28 5.58 1.05 -6.84
CA SER A 28 5.97 -0.27 -6.32
C SER A 28 7.07 -0.95 -7.14
N GLU A 29 7.20 -0.59 -8.42
CA GLU A 29 8.30 -0.98 -9.30
C GLU A 29 9.49 -0.02 -9.22
N GLY A 30 9.45 0.95 -8.31
CA GLY A 30 10.51 1.93 -8.13
C GLY A 30 10.45 3.09 -9.13
N GLN A 31 9.45 3.14 -10.02
CA GLN A 31 9.33 4.19 -11.03
C GLN A 31 8.63 5.43 -10.45
N THR A 32 9.38 6.51 -10.24
CA THR A 32 8.79 7.75 -9.71
C THR A 32 8.11 8.60 -10.79
N GLY A 33 8.41 8.35 -12.07
CA GLY A 33 7.98 9.21 -13.17
C GLY A 33 8.63 10.61 -13.12
N GLY A 34 9.81 10.72 -12.50
CA GLY A 34 10.49 11.99 -12.25
C GLY A 34 9.93 12.77 -11.06
N ARG A 35 9.05 12.16 -10.25
CA ARG A 35 8.50 12.81 -9.06
C ARG A 35 9.52 12.81 -7.92
N CYS A 36 9.75 13.98 -7.33
CA CYS A 36 10.48 14.11 -6.08
C CYS A 36 9.59 13.77 -4.87
N VAL A 37 10.20 13.65 -3.68
CA VAL A 37 9.53 13.27 -2.44
C VAL A 37 8.26 14.10 -2.15
N PRO A 38 8.28 15.45 -2.19
CA PRO A 38 7.06 16.25 -2.01
C PRO A 38 5.93 15.95 -3.00
N GLN A 39 6.28 15.59 -4.24
CA GLN A 39 5.29 15.26 -5.28
C GLN A 39 4.66 13.90 -5.02
N ILE A 40 5.42 12.92 -4.53
CA ILE A 40 4.88 11.62 -4.08
C ILE A 40 3.94 11.83 -2.89
N GLN A 41 4.33 12.64 -1.90
CA GLN A 41 3.45 12.97 -0.77
C GLN A 41 2.17 13.70 -1.20
N THR A 42 2.28 14.61 -2.17
CA THR A 42 1.11 15.29 -2.76
C THR A 42 0.18 14.30 -3.44
N TYR A 43 0.75 13.31 -4.15
CA TYR A 43 -0.02 12.25 -4.79
C TYR A 43 -0.73 11.36 -3.75
N LEU A 44 -0.06 10.93 -2.68
CA LEU A 44 -0.69 10.19 -1.59
C LEU A 44 -1.83 10.99 -0.93
N ARG A 45 -1.62 12.29 -0.72
CA ARG A 45 -2.65 13.20 -0.21
C ARG A 45 -3.85 13.33 -1.16
N LYS A 46 -3.64 13.27 -2.48
CA LYS A 46 -4.73 13.22 -3.46
C LYS A 46 -5.59 11.97 -3.22
N ILE A 47 -4.97 10.79 -3.06
CA ILE A 47 -5.69 9.55 -2.78
C ILE A 47 -6.50 9.71 -1.48
N PHE A 48 -5.87 10.18 -0.40
CA PHE A 48 -6.53 10.43 0.88
C PHE A 48 -7.82 11.26 0.72
N TYR A 49 -7.73 12.41 0.04
CA TYR A 49 -8.90 13.28 -0.13
C TYR A 49 -9.96 12.66 -1.03
N THR A 50 -9.57 11.88 -2.04
CA THR A 50 -10.52 11.15 -2.88
C THR A 50 -11.25 10.05 -2.08
N LEU A 51 -10.55 9.31 -1.21
CA LEU A 51 -11.18 8.35 -0.30
C LEU A 51 -12.16 9.03 0.64
N SER A 52 -11.76 10.16 1.25
CA SER A 52 -12.64 10.97 2.11
C SER A 52 -13.89 11.40 1.34
N MET A 53 -13.73 11.90 0.13
CA MET A 53 -14.86 12.27 -0.72
C MET A 53 -15.78 11.09 -1.00
N TRP A 54 -15.26 9.90 -1.33
CA TRP A 54 -16.07 8.71 -1.57
C TRP A 54 -16.86 8.28 -0.33
N THR A 55 -16.26 8.35 0.87
CA THR A 55 -16.98 8.05 2.12
C THR A 55 -18.17 8.99 2.34
N LEU A 56 -17.97 10.30 2.15
CA LEU A 56 -19.01 11.32 2.33
C LEU A 56 -20.12 11.21 1.29
N ILE A 57 -19.76 10.87 0.04
CA ILE A 57 -20.71 10.81 -1.07
C ILE A 57 -21.63 9.59 -0.96
N ARG A 58 -21.08 8.45 -0.52
CA ARG A 58 -21.87 7.24 -0.27
C ARG A 58 -22.69 7.31 1.02
N GLU A 59 -22.32 8.16 1.97
CA GLU A 59 -23.10 8.29 3.19
C GLU A 59 -24.59 8.57 2.85
N GLY A 60 -25.47 7.68 3.31
CA GLY A 60 -26.91 7.75 3.07
C GLY A 60 -27.43 7.23 1.71
N SER A 61 -26.65 6.54 0.87
CA SER A 61 -27.19 5.73 -0.25
C SER A 61 -27.58 4.31 0.20
N GLU A 62 -28.53 3.66 -0.51
CA GLU A 62 -28.89 2.25 -0.29
C GLU A 62 -27.64 1.35 -0.41
N LYS A 63 -27.47 0.42 0.53
CA LYS A 63 -26.18 -0.22 0.82
C LYS A 63 -26.15 -1.69 0.40
N GLU A 64 -25.30 -2.02 -0.56
CA GLU A 64 -24.67 -3.34 -0.62
C GLU A 64 -23.30 -3.26 0.07
N GLY A 65 -23.13 -4.00 1.18
CA GLY A 65 -21.87 -4.05 1.91
C GLY A 65 -21.53 -2.77 2.67
N ASN A 66 -21.65 -2.80 4.01
CA ASN A 66 -21.32 -1.67 4.90
C ASN A 66 -19.80 -1.45 5.06
N CYS A 67 -18.96 -2.29 4.47
CA CYS A 67 -17.51 -2.26 4.71
C CYS A 67 -16.75 -1.23 3.89
N PHE A 68 -17.35 -0.63 2.85
CA PHE A 68 -16.65 0.28 1.96
C PHE A 68 -16.14 1.51 2.71
N GLU A 69 -17.01 2.17 3.47
CA GLU A 69 -16.68 3.39 4.19
C GLU A 69 -15.61 3.12 5.25
N GLU A 70 -15.72 2.00 5.97
CA GLU A 70 -14.71 1.57 6.95
C GLU A 70 -13.36 1.27 6.29
N ARG A 71 -13.34 0.59 5.14
CA ARG A 71 -12.11 0.32 4.39
C ARG A 71 -11.45 1.61 3.92
N CYS A 72 -12.23 2.56 3.39
CA CYS A 72 -11.72 3.88 3.03
C CYS A 72 -11.15 4.63 4.24
N ASN A 73 -11.82 4.59 5.40
CA ASN A 73 -11.33 5.20 6.63
C ASN A 73 -10.01 4.58 7.10
N ASN A 74 -9.90 3.25 7.08
CA ASN A 74 -8.66 2.56 7.42
C ASN A 74 -7.53 2.92 6.44
N LEU A 75 -7.82 2.98 5.14
CA LEU A 75 -6.84 3.36 4.13
C LEU A 75 -6.36 4.81 4.29
N MET A 76 -7.24 5.74 4.66
CA MET A 76 -6.84 7.12 4.93
C MET A 76 -5.78 7.20 6.03
N VAL A 77 -5.96 6.48 7.14
CA VAL A 77 -4.97 6.41 8.23
C VAL A 77 -3.64 5.83 7.73
N LEU A 78 -3.70 4.73 6.98
CA LEU A 78 -2.49 4.04 6.50
C LEU A 78 -1.75 4.83 5.42
N ILE A 79 -2.45 5.61 4.60
CA ILE A 79 -1.84 6.52 3.62
C ILE A 79 -1.02 7.61 4.31
N GLU A 80 -1.50 8.16 5.43
CA GLU A 80 -0.73 9.15 6.20
C GLU A 80 0.57 8.54 6.75
N GLU A 81 0.51 7.32 7.32
CA GLU A 81 1.68 6.61 7.83
C GLU A 81 2.69 6.24 6.72
N ILE A 82 2.20 5.80 5.56
CA ILE A 82 3.04 5.53 4.39
C ILE A 82 3.67 6.85 3.90
N SER A 83 2.93 7.96 3.88
CA SER A 83 3.45 9.28 3.51
C SER A 83 4.55 9.77 4.46
N ASP A 84 4.41 9.49 5.75
CA ASP A 84 5.47 9.76 6.75
C ASP A 84 6.69 8.85 6.55
N SER A 85 6.48 7.58 6.19
CA SER A 85 7.57 6.65 5.85
C SER A 85 8.36 7.12 4.64
N VAL A 86 7.66 7.56 3.59
CA VAL A 86 8.25 8.15 2.37
C VAL A 86 9.11 9.35 2.75
N ARG A 87 8.61 10.23 3.62
CA ARG A 87 9.39 11.38 4.10
C ARG A 87 10.66 10.91 4.80
N VAL A 88 10.56 10.02 5.78
CA VAL A 88 11.71 9.60 6.59
C VAL A 88 12.75 8.90 5.73
N ILE A 89 12.35 7.88 4.96
CA ILE A 89 13.26 7.01 4.20
C ILE A 89 13.93 7.76 3.04
N LEU A 90 13.21 8.65 2.36
CA LEU A 90 13.77 9.39 1.22
C LEU A 90 14.36 10.77 1.57
N SER A 91 14.15 11.28 2.80
CA SER A 91 14.69 12.58 3.21
C SER A 91 16.22 12.65 3.21
N THR A 92 16.89 11.51 3.35
CA THR A 92 18.35 11.39 3.33
C THR A 92 18.95 11.46 1.92
N ASN A 93 18.15 11.23 0.87
CA ASN A 93 18.58 11.24 -0.54
C ASN A 93 17.70 12.20 -1.38
N ALA A 94 17.33 13.35 -0.82
CA ALA A 94 16.30 14.25 -1.36
C ALA A 94 16.63 14.87 -2.73
N ASP A 95 17.88 14.78 -3.19
CA ASP A 95 18.30 15.33 -4.48
C ASP A 95 18.03 14.34 -5.61
N LEU A 96 16.96 14.60 -6.37
CA LEU A 96 16.76 14.12 -7.75
C LEU A 96 16.75 12.59 -7.96
N MET A 97 16.27 11.82 -7.00
CA MET A 97 16.04 10.38 -7.20
C MET A 97 14.97 10.14 -8.30
N THR A 98 15.39 9.62 -9.45
CA THR A 98 14.51 9.21 -10.55
C THR A 98 13.86 7.84 -10.30
N THR A 99 14.34 7.12 -9.29
CA THR A 99 13.89 5.79 -8.88
C THR A 99 13.79 5.68 -7.36
N ILE A 100 12.83 4.89 -6.87
CA ILE A 100 12.83 4.41 -5.48
C ILE A 100 13.55 3.08 -5.48
N GLU A 101 14.68 3.02 -4.78
CA GLU A 101 15.46 1.79 -4.63
C GLU A 101 15.21 1.11 -3.28
N ASP A 102 14.54 1.81 -2.36
CA ASP A 102 14.21 1.25 -1.06
C ASP A 102 13.12 0.17 -1.19
N PRO A 103 13.44 -1.09 -0.87
CA PRO A 103 12.53 -2.21 -1.10
C PRO A 103 11.34 -2.21 -0.13
N VAL A 104 11.45 -1.52 1.02
CA VAL A 104 10.34 -1.36 1.98
C VAL A 104 9.31 -0.41 1.38
N LEU A 105 9.73 0.75 0.86
CA LEU A 105 8.83 1.69 0.20
C LEU A 105 8.14 1.10 -1.02
N MET A 106 8.91 0.43 -1.89
CA MET A 106 8.36 -0.29 -3.03
C MET A 106 7.27 -1.28 -2.60
N LYS A 107 7.53 -2.05 -1.53
CA LYS A 107 6.56 -3.00 -1.00
C LYS A 107 5.32 -2.32 -0.40
N LEU A 108 5.48 -1.22 0.34
CA LEU A 108 4.36 -0.44 0.89
C LEU A 108 3.44 0.09 -0.22
N PHE A 109 4.01 0.61 -1.31
CA PHE A 109 3.21 1.06 -2.46
C PHE A 109 2.45 -0.09 -3.12
N GLY A 110 3.07 -1.27 -3.23
CA GLY A 110 2.41 -2.47 -3.74
C GLY A 110 1.24 -2.91 -2.84
N MET A 111 1.43 -2.93 -1.52
CA MET A 111 0.38 -3.25 -0.55
C MET A 111 -0.77 -2.24 -0.62
N LEU A 112 -0.47 -0.95 -0.71
CA LEU A 112 -1.47 0.11 -0.86
C LEU A 112 -2.23 -0.02 -2.18
N SER A 113 -1.54 -0.31 -3.28
CA SER A 113 -2.14 -0.53 -4.60
C SER A 113 -3.17 -1.66 -4.57
N MET A 114 -2.81 -2.80 -3.98
CA MET A 114 -3.73 -3.95 -3.83
C MET A 114 -4.99 -3.58 -3.05
N GLN A 115 -4.85 -2.86 -1.93
CA GLN A 115 -6.02 -2.49 -1.12
C GLN A 115 -6.89 -1.43 -1.79
N VAL A 116 -6.29 -0.39 -2.39
CA VAL A 116 -7.03 0.64 -3.15
C VAL A 116 -7.77 -0.01 -4.31
N GLY A 117 -7.10 -0.88 -5.07
CA GLY A 117 -7.70 -1.60 -6.19
C GLY A 117 -8.85 -2.50 -5.76
N SER A 118 -8.79 -3.07 -4.56
CA SER A 118 -9.86 -3.92 -4.05
C SER A 118 -11.15 -3.15 -3.71
N LEU A 119 -11.12 -1.82 -3.60
CA LEU A 119 -12.34 -1.07 -3.26
C LEU A 119 -13.40 -1.21 -4.35
N THR A 120 -14.63 -1.53 -3.94
CA THR A 120 -15.76 -1.65 -4.86
C THR A 120 -17.04 -1.04 -4.29
N LEU A 121 -17.87 -0.47 -5.17
CA LEU A 121 -19.21 -0.05 -4.81
C LEU A 121 -20.20 -1.22 -4.77
N HIS A 122 -19.86 -2.35 -5.39
CA HIS A 122 -20.73 -3.52 -5.57
C HIS A 122 -20.30 -4.67 -4.66
N GLY A 123 -20.61 -4.58 -3.37
CA GLY A 123 -20.12 -5.52 -2.36
C GLY A 123 -20.55 -6.98 -2.58
N LEU A 124 -21.65 -7.23 -3.28
CA LEU A 124 -22.20 -8.58 -3.51
C LEU A 124 -21.99 -9.11 -4.94
N SER A 125 -21.42 -8.31 -5.85
CA SER A 125 -21.25 -8.63 -7.28
C SER A 125 -19.78 -8.85 -7.66
N ASP A 126 -19.53 -9.52 -8.80
CA ASP A 126 -18.24 -9.59 -9.50
C ASP A 126 -18.17 -8.72 -10.76
N GLU A 127 -19.16 -7.87 -11.02
CA GLU A 127 -19.18 -7.02 -12.22
C GLU A 127 -17.92 -6.12 -12.34
N ASP A 128 -17.34 -5.74 -11.20
CA ASP A 128 -16.09 -4.99 -11.13
C ASP A 128 -14.87 -5.90 -11.15
N THR A 129 -14.46 -6.32 -12.35
CA THR A 129 -13.39 -7.31 -12.55
C THR A 129 -12.03 -6.86 -11.98
N GLU A 130 -11.71 -5.56 -12.07
CA GLU A 130 -10.45 -5.01 -11.53
C GLU A 130 -10.43 -5.07 -9.99
N ALA A 131 -11.56 -4.76 -9.34
CA ALA A 131 -11.68 -4.92 -7.89
C ALA A 131 -11.59 -6.38 -7.45
N VAL A 132 -12.21 -7.28 -8.21
CA VAL A 132 -12.15 -8.73 -7.96
C VAL A 132 -10.73 -9.24 -8.05
N GLU A 133 -9.98 -8.88 -9.10
CA GLU A 133 -8.58 -9.31 -9.25
C GLU A 133 -7.69 -8.73 -8.15
N SER A 134 -7.89 -7.46 -7.80
CA SER A 134 -7.20 -6.84 -6.66
C SER A 134 -7.52 -7.52 -5.33
N ALA A 135 -8.78 -7.90 -5.10
CA ALA A 135 -9.17 -8.65 -3.90
C ALA A 135 -8.53 -10.04 -3.84
N LYS A 136 -8.44 -10.75 -4.97
CA LYS A 136 -7.68 -12.01 -5.04
C LYS A 136 -6.20 -11.82 -4.77
N MET A 137 -5.60 -10.72 -5.26
CA MET A 137 -4.21 -10.37 -4.95
C MET A 137 -4.00 -10.12 -3.45
N VAL A 138 -4.95 -9.43 -2.80
CA VAL A 138 -4.93 -9.24 -1.34
C VAL A 138 -4.93 -10.58 -0.59
N GLU A 139 -5.81 -11.51 -0.95
CA GLU A 139 -5.86 -12.82 -0.29
C GLU A 139 -4.62 -13.68 -0.56
N ARG A 140 -4.07 -13.61 -1.78
CA ARG A 140 -2.77 -14.26 -2.11
C ARG A 140 -1.65 -13.70 -1.26
N GLU A 141 -1.59 -12.38 -1.10
CA GLU A 141 -0.57 -11.72 -0.29
C GLU A 141 -0.72 -12.05 1.20
N GLN A 142 -1.95 -12.09 1.72
CA GLN A 142 -2.21 -12.53 3.09
C GLN A 142 -1.66 -13.93 3.35
N ARG A 143 -1.94 -14.89 2.47
CA ARG A 143 -1.40 -16.24 2.62
C ARG A 143 0.13 -16.28 2.60
N ARG A 144 0.80 -15.42 1.82
CA ARG A 144 2.27 -15.32 1.84
C ARG A 144 2.79 -14.87 3.20
N TRP A 145 2.08 -13.98 3.88
CA TRP A 145 2.43 -13.54 5.23
C TRP A 145 2.19 -14.64 6.27
N GLU A 146 1.13 -15.43 6.12
CA GLU A 146 0.82 -16.56 7.02
C GLU A 146 1.82 -17.72 6.91
N LEU A 147 2.36 -17.97 5.71
CA LEU A 147 3.38 -19.01 5.49
C LEU A 147 4.76 -18.64 6.06
N LYS A 148 5.03 -17.35 6.29
CA LYS A 148 6.32 -16.89 6.82
C LYS A 148 6.34 -16.92 8.33
N LEU A 149 7.33 -17.61 8.90
CA LEU A 149 7.59 -17.60 10.33
C LEU A 149 8.01 -16.19 10.79
N PHE A 150 7.43 -15.71 11.88
CA PHE A 150 7.77 -14.40 12.45
C PHE A 150 9.24 -14.31 12.87
N GLU A 151 9.83 -15.44 13.27
CA GLU A 151 11.22 -15.54 13.75
C GLU A 151 12.25 -15.28 12.63
N GLU A 152 11.83 -15.35 11.36
CA GLU A 152 12.67 -15.10 10.19
C GLU A 152 12.62 -13.64 9.70
N ASP A 153 11.79 -12.80 10.31
CA ASP A 153 11.64 -11.41 9.90
C ASP A 153 12.74 -10.53 10.52
N ASP A 154 13.50 -9.86 9.64
CA ASP A 154 14.30 -8.69 10.05
C ASP A 154 13.39 -7.50 10.40
N GLU A 155 13.95 -6.42 10.95
CA GLU A 155 13.17 -5.24 11.36
C GLU A 155 12.32 -4.65 10.23
N ARG A 156 12.82 -4.68 8.98
CA ARG A 156 12.12 -4.21 7.78
C ARG A 156 10.90 -5.07 7.46
N ARG A 157 11.04 -6.39 7.51
CA ARG A 157 9.92 -7.33 7.28
C ARG A 157 8.89 -7.27 8.39
N ASN A 158 9.32 -7.14 9.65
CA ASN A 158 8.41 -6.97 10.77
C ASN A 158 7.57 -5.69 10.62
N TYR A 159 8.19 -4.58 10.21
CA TYR A 159 7.49 -3.34 9.89
C TYR A 159 6.44 -3.54 8.78
N LEU A 160 6.83 -4.16 7.66
CA LEU A 160 5.91 -4.47 6.56
C LEU A 160 4.76 -5.37 6.98
N ARG A 161 5.02 -6.39 7.81
CA ARG A 161 3.99 -7.29 8.33
C ARG A 161 2.99 -6.54 9.22
N MET A 162 3.48 -5.66 10.08
CA MET A 162 2.62 -4.83 10.94
C MET A 162 1.70 -3.92 10.12
N ILE A 163 2.23 -3.26 9.08
CA ILE A 163 1.42 -2.44 8.18
C ILE A 163 0.43 -3.31 7.40
N TRP A 164 0.88 -4.46 6.88
CA TRP A 164 0.02 -5.39 6.15
C TRP A 164 -1.15 -5.90 7.00
N ALA A 165 -0.91 -6.29 8.25
CA ALA A 165 -1.96 -6.76 9.15
C ALA A 165 -3.08 -5.73 9.37
N ARG A 166 -2.75 -4.44 9.26
CA ARG A 166 -3.71 -3.33 9.33
C ARG A 166 -4.37 -3.04 7.99
N LEU A 167 -3.64 -3.20 6.89
CA LEU A 167 -4.17 -3.09 5.53
C LEU A 167 -5.15 -4.22 5.21
N TYR A 168 -4.86 -5.45 5.65
CA TYR A 168 -5.72 -6.63 5.54
C TYR A 168 -6.88 -6.53 6.53
N TYR A 169 -7.82 -5.64 6.21
CA TYR A 169 -8.95 -5.31 7.05
C TYR A 169 -10.23 -5.96 6.52
N LYS A 170 -10.89 -6.75 7.37
CA LYS A 170 -12.22 -7.31 7.12
C LYS A 170 -13.18 -6.77 8.17
N VAL A 171 -14.33 -6.29 7.71
CA VAL A 171 -15.38 -5.78 8.58
C VAL A 171 -16.18 -6.96 9.09
N HIS A 172 -16.29 -7.06 10.41
CA HIS A 172 -17.06 -8.11 11.06
C HIS A 172 -18.54 -8.03 10.63
N ASP A 173 -19.17 -9.18 10.40
CA ASP A 173 -20.57 -9.31 9.98
C ASP A 173 -20.95 -8.59 8.67
N CYS A 174 -19.97 -8.16 7.86
CA CYS A 174 -20.27 -7.62 6.53
C CYS A 174 -20.48 -8.78 5.53
N PRO A 175 -21.65 -8.89 4.88
CA PRO A 175 -21.95 -9.98 3.95
C PRO A 175 -21.29 -9.83 2.58
N CYS A 176 -20.41 -8.83 2.39
CA CYS A 176 -19.78 -8.60 1.10
C CYS A 176 -18.78 -9.72 0.75
N ARG A 177 -18.55 -9.91 -0.54
CA ARG A 177 -17.66 -10.98 -1.03
C ARG A 177 -16.24 -10.86 -0.48
N GLN A 178 -15.77 -9.64 -0.24
CA GLN A 178 -14.42 -9.37 0.30
C GLN A 178 -14.28 -9.65 1.81
N CYS A 179 -15.37 -9.61 2.57
CA CYS A 179 -15.33 -9.89 4.01
C CYS A 179 -15.69 -11.36 4.30
N CYS A 180 -16.39 -12.04 3.38
CA CYS A 180 -16.78 -13.44 3.51
C CYS A 180 -15.88 -14.42 2.75
N ASP A 181 -14.60 -14.08 2.54
CA ASP A 181 -13.58 -15.01 2.05
C ASP A 181 -13.83 -15.61 0.64
N PHE A 182 -14.68 -15.00 -0.17
CA PHE A 182 -15.04 -15.53 -1.50
C PHE A 182 -13.87 -15.49 -2.51
N TYR A 183 -12.84 -14.70 -2.23
CA TYR A 183 -11.67 -14.55 -3.11
C TYR A 183 -10.44 -15.33 -2.62
N LEU A 184 -10.61 -16.19 -1.61
CA LEU A 184 -9.51 -17.04 -1.14
C LEU A 184 -8.95 -17.86 -2.31
N PRO A 185 -7.63 -17.81 -2.56
CA PRO A 185 -7.04 -18.55 -3.67
C PRO A 185 -7.22 -20.05 -3.44
N THR A 186 -7.44 -20.81 -4.51
CA THR A 186 -7.50 -22.28 -4.42
C THR A 186 -6.12 -22.94 -4.42
N GLU A 187 -5.11 -22.20 -4.85
CA GLU A 187 -3.73 -22.64 -4.98
C GLU A 187 -2.84 -22.03 -3.90
N GLU A 188 -1.72 -22.69 -3.60
CA GLU A 188 -0.69 -22.13 -2.73
C GLU A 188 -0.05 -20.90 -3.41
N PRO A 189 0.11 -19.78 -2.69
CA PRO A 189 0.70 -18.60 -3.30
C PRO A 189 2.18 -18.84 -3.59
N THR A 190 2.66 -18.31 -4.72
CA THR A 190 4.11 -18.21 -4.95
C THR A 190 4.75 -17.42 -3.80
N PRO A 191 5.87 -17.87 -3.21
CA PRO A 191 6.53 -17.13 -2.14
C PRO A 191 6.84 -15.68 -2.57
N SER A 192 6.73 -14.72 -1.64
CA SER A 192 7.24 -13.37 -1.93
C SER A 192 8.75 -13.45 -2.18
N PRO A 193 9.30 -12.72 -3.15
CA PRO A 193 10.75 -12.56 -3.24
C PRO A 193 11.29 -12.01 -1.91
N PRO A 194 12.45 -12.48 -1.44
CA PRO A 194 13.07 -11.96 -0.24
C PRO A 194 13.42 -10.48 -0.43
N LEU A 195 13.37 -9.69 0.65
CA LEU A 195 14.00 -8.37 0.62
C LEU A 195 15.51 -8.56 0.43
N PRO A 196 16.20 -7.68 -0.33
CA PRO A 196 17.65 -7.67 -0.41
C PRO A 196 18.28 -7.59 0.98
N ASP A 197 19.38 -8.31 1.18
CA ASP A 197 20.14 -8.25 2.43
C ASP A 197 20.60 -6.81 2.72
N LEU A 198 20.73 -6.48 4.01
CA LEU A 198 21.33 -5.19 4.38
C LEU A 198 22.78 -5.19 3.88
N PRO A 199 23.27 -4.07 3.30
CA PRO A 199 24.68 -3.96 2.97
C PRO A 199 25.50 -4.19 4.24
N GLU A 200 26.50 -5.07 4.17
CA GLU A 200 27.43 -5.28 5.28
C GLU A 200 28.06 -3.92 5.63
N GLU A 201 27.93 -3.49 6.90
CA GLU A 201 28.66 -2.31 7.35
C GLU A 201 30.15 -2.60 7.16
N GLU A 202 30.79 -1.91 6.21
CA GLU A 202 32.25 -1.90 6.11
C GLU A 202 32.79 -1.35 7.42
N TYR A 203 33.21 -2.25 8.31
CA TYR A 203 33.93 -1.92 9.53
C TYR A 203 35.23 -1.26 9.09
N TYR A 204 35.25 0.06 8.96
CA TYR A 204 36.47 0.84 8.84
C TYR A 204 37.26 0.66 10.13
N SER A 205 38.07 -0.40 10.18
CA SER A 205 39.10 -0.61 11.20
C SER A 205 40.07 0.55 11.06
N SER A 206 39.81 1.62 11.81
CA SER A 206 40.70 2.75 11.99
C SER A 206 41.92 2.27 12.79
N THR A 207 42.78 1.52 12.12
CA THR A 207 44.10 1.15 12.64
C THR A 207 44.96 2.39 12.47
N THR A 208 44.89 3.31 13.42
CA THR A 208 45.87 4.38 13.54
C THR A 208 47.19 3.76 13.99
N SER A 209 48.01 3.35 13.02
CA SER A 209 49.44 3.10 13.25
C SER A 209 50.08 4.41 13.69
N SER A 210 50.24 4.56 15.00
CA SER A 210 51.12 5.57 15.59
C SER A 210 52.57 5.11 15.35
N SER A 211 53.18 5.59 14.27
CA SER A 211 54.64 5.60 14.14
C SER A 211 55.15 6.97 14.61
N SER A 212 55.52 7.07 15.88
CA SER A 212 56.42 8.11 16.36
C SER A 212 57.84 7.56 16.34
N GLU A 213 58.52 7.75 15.22
CA GLU A 213 59.99 7.80 15.17
C GLU A 213 60.39 9.25 15.43
N GLU A 214 61.10 9.54 16.52
CA GLU A 214 62.10 10.62 16.56
C GLU A 214 63.22 10.16 17.52
N ASP A 215 64.42 10.01 16.95
CA ASP A 215 65.72 9.94 17.62
C ASP A 215 66.19 11.36 18.04
#